data_AF-A0A966W1W5-F1
#
_entry.id   AF-A0A966W1W5-F1
#
_cell.length_a   1.000
_cell.length_b   1.000
_cell.length_c   1.000
_cell.angle_alpha   90.00
_cell.angle_beta   90.00
_cell.angle_gamma   90.00
#
_symmetry.space_group_name_H-M   'P 1'
#
loop_
_entity.id
_entity.type
_entity.pdbx_description
1 polymer ?
#
loop_
_entity_poly.entity_id
_entity_poly.type
_entity_poly.pdbx_seq_one_letter_code
_entity_poly.pdbx_strand_id
1 'polypeptide(L)' 'GSHIWRSGKAKREGGIGTHVTAITKRRFFPNLQRVKAVVNGEVRYIRVTASAIKQGLVVKPLKRTWKKVAAKAD' A
#
# COMPACT_ATOMS: atom_id res chain seq x y z
N GLY A 1 7.37 -11.12 13.70
CA GLY A 1 6.46 -11.39 14.82
C GLY A 1 5.50 -12.50 14.47
N SER A 2 4.94 -13.20 15.45
CA SER A 2 3.96 -14.28 15.25
C SER A 2 2.54 -13.79 15.56
N HIS A 3 1.52 -14.43 14.99
CA HIS A 3 0.14 -14.19 15.38
C HIS A 3 -0.26 -15.21 16.45
N ILE A 4 -0.74 -14.72 17.60
CA ILE A 4 -1.14 -15.55 18.74
C ILE A 4 -2.67 -15.60 18.76
N TRP A 5 -3.22 -16.79 18.57
CA TRP A 5 -4.65 -17.04 18.64
C TRP A 5 -5.02 -17.31 20.10
N ARG A 6 -6.01 -16.57 20.59
CA ARG A 6 -6.53 -16.72 21.95
C ARG A 6 -8.02 -17.00 21.89
N SER A 7 -8.52 -17.87 22.76
CA SER A 7 -9.94 -18.19 22.89
C SER A 7 -10.44 -17.96 24.31
N GLY A 8 -11.74 -17.72 24.43
CA GLY A 8 -12.38 -17.26 25.67
C GLY A 8 -12.59 -15.74 25.68
N LYS A 9 -13.44 -15.27 26.60
CA LYS A 9 -13.65 -13.83 26.84
C LYS A 9 -12.60 -13.31 27.81
N ALA A 10 -12.21 -12.04 27.63
CA ALA A 10 -11.34 -11.37 28.59
C ALA A 10 -12.05 -11.28 29.96
N LYS A 11 -11.27 -11.32 31.05
CA LYS A 11 -11.84 -11.19 32.41
C LYS A 11 -12.65 -9.91 32.59
N ARG A 12 -12.21 -8.82 31.96
CA ARG A 12 -12.93 -7.53 31.94
C ARG A 12 -14.34 -7.62 31.37
N GLU A 13 -14.59 -8.55 30.45
CA GLU A 13 -15.91 -8.75 29.82
C GLU A 13 -16.75 -9.82 30.56
N GLY A 14 -16.35 -10.21 31.77
CA GLY A 14 -17.03 -11.22 32.57
C GLY A 14 -16.68 -12.67 32.21
N GLY A 15 -15.61 -12.90 31.43
CA GLY A 15 -15.09 -14.24 31.14
C GLY A 15 -14.10 -14.75 32.18
N ILE A 16 -13.77 -16.05 32.12
CA ILE A 16 -12.71 -16.67 32.96
C ILE A 16 -11.31 -16.18 32.56
N GLY A 17 -11.11 -15.78 31.30
CA GLY A 17 -9.85 -15.32 30.74
C GLY A 17 -9.57 -15.92 29.35
N THR A 18 -8.61 -15.34 28.64
CA THR A 18 -8.21 -15.79 27.29
C THR A 18 -7.00 -16.73 27.39
N HIS A 19 -7.13 -17.98 26.95
CA HIS A 19 -5.99 -18.91 26.86
C HIS A 19 -5.44 -18.96 25.43
N VAL A 20 -4.16 -19.32 25.29
CA VAL A 20 -3.48 -19.38 23.98
C VAL A 20 -3.79 -20.73 23.33
N THR A 21 -4.35 -20.68 22.12
CA THR A 21 -4.78 -21.89 21.38
C THR A 21 -3.77 -22.27 20.29
N ALA A 22 -3.15 -21.29 19.63
CA ALA A 22 -2.15 -21.56 18.59
C ALA A 22 -1.21 -20.37 18.37
N ILE A 23 0.00 -20.66 17.89
CA ILE A 23 0.97 -19.65 17.46
C ILE A 23 1.32 -19.91 15.99
N THR A 24 0.96 -18.98 15.12
CA THR A 24 1.27 -19.06 13.69
C THR A 24 2.32 -18.03 13.31
N LYS A 25 3.31 -18.40 12.49
CA LYS A 25 4.29 -17.44 11.96
C LYS A 25 3.59 -16.42 11.05
N ARG A 26 3.83 -15.12 11.26
CA ARG A 26 3.32 -14.08 10.36
C ARG A 26 4.17 -14.03 9.10
N ARG A 27 3.53 -14.02 7.93
CA ARG A 27 4.18 -13.74 6.65
C ARG A 27 3.97 -12.26 6.32
N PHE A 28 5.06 -11.54 6.06
CA PHE A 28 4.99 -10.16 5.57
C PHE A 28 5.14 -10.21 4.05
N PHE A 29 4.04 -10.00 3.35
CA PHE A 29 4.08 -9.88 1.89
C PHE A 29 4.49 -8.46 1.51
N PRO A 30 5.26 -8.28 0.42
CA PRO A 30 5.54 -6.96 -0.10
C PRO A 30 4.23 -6.29 -0.49
N ASN A 31 3.99 -5.08 0.02
CA ASN A 31 2.84 -4.27 -0.37
C ASN A 31 3.07 -3.73 -1.79
N LEU A 32 2.76 -4.56 -2.79
CA LEU A 32 2.91 -4.26 -4.21
C LEU A 32 1.75 -3.39 -4.68
N GLN A 33 2.03 -2.12 -4.90
CA GLN A 33 1.10 -1.12 -5.40
C GLN A 33 1.29 -0.91 -6.90
N ARG A 34 0.19 -0.72 -7.62
CA ARG A 34 0.22 -0.47 -9.06
C ARG A 34 0.29 1.03 -9.30
N VAL A 35 1.39 1.51 -9.88
CA VAL A 35 1.66 2.95 -10.05
C VAL A 35 2.04 3.24 -11.49
N LYS A 36 1.72 4.44 -11.98
CA LYS A 36 2.30 4.96 -13.24
C LYS A 36 3.71 5.45 -12.98
N ALA A 37 4.66 4.94 -13.74
CA ALA A 37 6.06 5.36 -13.69
C ALA A 37 6.61 5.54 -15.10
N VAL A 38 7.62 6.38 -15.23
CA VAL A 38 8.44 6.47 -16.45
C VAL A 38 9.50 5.38 -16.36
N VAL A 39 9.46 4.41 -17.26
CA VAL A 39 10.46 3.35 -17.37
C VAL A 39 11.05 3.43 -18.78
N ASN A 40 12.35 3.72 -18.87
CA ASN A 40 13.06 3.87 -20.15
C ASN A 40 12.40 4.89 -21.12
N GLY A 41 11.89 6.01 -20.57
CA GLY A 41 11.26 7.09 -21.36
C GLY A 41 9.77 6.88 -21.66
N GLU A 42 9.23 5.68 -21.46
CA GLU A 42 7.81 5.38 -21.66
C GLU A 42 7.02 5.36 -20.35
N VAL A 43 5.78 5.85 -20.39
CA VAL A 43 4.88 5.82 -19.22
C VAL A 43 4.16 4.49 -19.18
N ARG A 44 4.48 3.65 -18.18
CA ARG A 44 3.87 2.33 -18.00
C ARG A 44 3.35 2.13 -16.58
N TYR A 45 2.44 1.17 -16.42
CA TYR A 45 2.04 0.71 -15.10
C TYR A 45 3.02 -0.36 -14.63
N ILE A 46 3.59 -0.15 -13.44
CA ILE A 46 4.48 -1.11 -12.80
C ILE A 46 3.98 -1.46 -11.40
N ARG A 47 4.28 -2.68 -10.94
CA ARG A 47 4.06 -3.10 -9.55
C ARG A 47 5.28 -2.72 -8.74
N VAL A 48 5.08 -1.89 -7.73
CA VAL A 48 6.16 -1.30 -6.93
C VAL A 48 5.88 -1.56 -5.46
N THR A 49 6.90 -1.86 -4.67
CA THR A 49 6.75 -1.95 -3.22
C THR A 49 6.47 -0.56 -2.61
N ALA A 50 5.63 -0.49 -1.58
CA ALA A 50 5.39 0.76 -0.87
C ALA A 50 6.68 1.43 -0.34
N SER A 51 7.69 0.64 0.05
CA SER A 51 9.00 1.15 0.47
C SER A 51 9.73 1.89 -0.65
N ALA A 52 9.72 1.37 -1.89
CA ALA A 52 10.33 2.02 -3.03
C ALA A 52 9.59 3.30 -3.44
N ILE A 53 8.26 3.35 -3.25
CA ILE A 53 7.47 4.58 -3.40
C ILE A 53 7.89 5.61 -2.35
N LYS A 54 8.02 5.20 -1.09
CA LYS A 54 8.44 6.07 0.02
C LYS A 54 9.85 6.62 -0.16
N GLN A 55 10.76 5.82 -0.71
CA GLN A 55 12.14 6.22 -1.01
C GLN A 55 12.28 7.09 -2.27
N GLY A 56 11.19 7.31 -3.03
CA GLY A 56 11.24 8.16 -4.23
C GLY A 56 11.95 7.52 -5.42
N LEU A 57 12.22 6.21 -5.39
CA LEU A 57 12.88 5.46 -6.47
C LEU A 57 12.01 5.35 -7.74
N VAL A 58 10.75 5.79 -7.67
CA VAL A 58 9.80 5.75 -8.78
C VAL A 58 9.50 7.16 -9.28
N VAL A 59 10.00 7.44 -10.48
CA VAL A 59 9.71 8.70 -11.19
C VAL A 59 8.29 8.65 -11.74
N LYS A 60 7.40 9.44 -11.14
CA LYS A 60 6.04 9.63 -11.67
C LYS A 60 6.09 10.46 -12.96
N PRO A 61 5.19 10.19 -13.92
CA PRO A 61 5.12 11.00 -15.13
C PRO A 61 4.72 12.44 -14.81
N LEU A 62 5.23 13.39 -15.61
CA LEU A 62 4.83 14.79 -15.52
C LEU A 62 3.32 14.94 -15.71
N LYS A 63 2.66 15.72 -14.85
CA LYS A 63 1.24 16.02 -15.00
C LYS A 63 1.05 16.82 -16.29
N ARG A 64 0.18 16.36 -17.19
CA ARG A 64 -0.13 17.05 -18.45
C ARG A 64 -0.82 18.38 -18.16
N THR A 65 -0.17 19.49 -18.48
CA THR A 65 -0.67 20.87 -18.29
C THR A 65 -1.29 21.43 -19.58
N TRP A 66 -2.20 20.67 -20.21
CA TRP A 66 -2.85 21.14 -21.42
C TRP A 66 -3.85 22.26 -21.09
N LYS A 67 -3.67 23.43 -21.70
CA LYS A 67 -4.60 24.56 -21.65
C LYS A 67 -5.22 24.76 -23.03
N LYS A 68 -6.55 24.89 -23.10
CA LYS A 68 -7.28 25.21 -24.34
C LYS A 68 -6.95 26.65 -24.73
N VAL A 69 -6.57 26.86 -25.99
CA VAL A 69 -6.31 28.21 -26.52
C VAL A 69 -7.64 28.97 -26.55
N ALA A 70 -7.70 30.16 -25.93
CA ALA A 70 -8.86 31.03 -26.00
C ALA A 70 -9.03 31.52 -27.45
N ALA A 71 -10.25 31.43 -27.98
CA ALA A 71 -10.56 31.88 -29.33
C ALA A 71 -10.18 33.36 -29.45
N LYS A 72 -9.41 33.69 -30.50
CA LYS A 72 -8.98 35.05 -30.81
C LYS A 72 -10.24 35.79 -31.29
N ALA A 73 -10.64 36.84 -30.58
CA ALA A 73 -11.70 37.73 -31.04
C ALA A 73 -11.14 38.62 -32.17
N ASP A 74 -11.89 38.69 -33.26
CA ASP A 74 -11.62 39.52 -34.45
C ASP A 74 -11.69 41.02 -34.16
#